data_AF-A0A4Q6XMM8-F1
#
_entry.id   AF-A0A4Q6XMM8-F1
#
_cell.length_a   1.000
_cell.length_b   1.000
_cell.length_c   1.000
_cell.angle_alpha   90.00
_cell.angle_beta   90.00
_cell.angle_gamma   90.00
#
_symmetry.space_group_name_H-M   'P 1'
#
loop_
_entity.id
_entity.type
_entity.pdbx_description
1 polymer ?
#
loop_
_entity_poly.entity_id
_entity_poly.type
_entity_poly.pdbx_seq_one_letter_code
_entity_poly.pdbx_strand_id
1 'polypeptide(L)'
;MRKSILSFILMCIATLIMAQTTPNLKGVYTTKKGDTNIVWMFIDGYSSQTTYKDNTYISTFGGPYTYQNGSLNVQIEYNDANAHTVGQTKSFALTANADGLLEQSGQAWKKETAKTQDLDGLWRITGRKQGNDLVQIHQSGTRKTIKLLVDGYFQWMAIDPGAKTFSGTGGGHYTFTDGKYSEHILFFSRDNLRVGANLSFDGAVKDGAWHHSGLSSKGDPIYEIWSRDNK
;
A
#
# COMPACT_ATOMS: atom_id res chain seq x y z
N MET A 1 33.73 -44.60 -57.65
CA MET A 1 32.63 -43.82 -57.07
C MET A 1 32.99 -43.45 -55.63
N ARG A 2 33.51 -42.24 -55.40
CA ARG A 2 33.82 -41.71 -54.05
C ARG A 2 32.58 -40.97 -53.54
N LYS A 3 32.02 -41.40 -52.41
CA LYS A 3 30.92 -40.71 -51.73
C LYS A 3 31.52 -39.76 -50.69
N SER A 4 31.39 -38.45 -50.92
CA SER A 4 31.75 -37.41 -49.96
C SER A 4 30.66 -37.31 -48.89
N ILE A 5 31.02 -37.50 -47.63
CA ILE A 5 30.14 -37.28 -46.47
C ILE A 5 30.22 -35.79 -46.12
N LEU A 6 29.14 -35.06 -46.36
CA LEU A 6 29.00 -33.65 -45.98
C LEU A 6 28.54 -33.59 -44.52
N SER A 7 29.42 -33.24 -43.59
CA SER A 7 29.04 -32.94 -42.21
C SER A 7 28.46 -31.54 -42.12
N PHE A 8 27.17 -31.44 -41.77
CA PHE A 8 26.50 -30.18 -41.47
C PHE A 8 26.61 -29.93 -39.97
N ILE A 9 27.49 -28.99 -39.56
CA ILE A 9 27.60 -28.56 -38.17
C ILE A 9 26.49 -27.53 -37.92
N LEU A 10 25.46 -27.93 -37.18
CA LEU A 10 24.38 -27.06 -36.73
C LEU A 10 24.88 -26.24 -35.53
N MET A 11 25.19 -24.96 -35.77
CA MET A 11 25.62 -24.03 -34.73
C MET A 11 24.37 -23.52 -33.97
N CYS A 12 24.04 -24.17 -32.86
CA CYS A 12 22.99 -23.70 -31.95
C CYS A 12 23.43 -22.40 -31.27
N ILE A 13 22.94 -21.27 -31.76
CA ILE A 13 23.06 -19.97 -31.08
C ILE A 13 22.07 -19.99 -29.90
N ALA A 14 22.58 -20.31 -28.71
CA ALA A 14 21.82 -20.18 -27.48
C ALA A 14 21.65 -18.68 -27.17
N THR A 15 20.48 -18.12 -27.46
CA THR A 15 20.11 -16.80 -26.96
C THR A 15 19.87 -16.91 -25.45
N LEU A 16 20.84 -16.46 -24.67
CA LEU A 16 20.67 -16.22 -23.25
C LEU A 16 19.64 -15.09 -23.09
N ILE A 17 18.37 -15.46 -22.88
CA ILE A 17 17.35 -14.53 -22.41
C ILE A 17 17.74 -14.18 -20.98
N MET A 18 18.40 -13.05 -20.78
CA MET A 18 18.53 -12.48 -19.44
C MET A 18 17.13 -12.10 -18.98
N ALA A 19 16.53 -12.91 -18.11
CA ALA A 19 15.34 -12.51 -17.39
C ALA A 19 15.70 -11.27 -16.56
N GLN A 20 15.30 -10.09 -17.03
CA GLN A 20 15.38 -8.89 -16.22
C GLN A 20 14.43 -9.08 -15.05
N THR A 21 14.98 -9.30 -13.85
CA THR A 21 14.19 -9.30 -12.62
C THR A 21 13.60 -7.90 -12.46
N THR A 22 12.30 -7.76 -12.66
CA THR A 22 11.59 -6.51 -12.36
C THR A 22 11.84 -6.16 -10.88
N PRO A 23 12.39 -4.98 -10.57
CA PRO A 23 12.60 -4.57 -9.19
C PRO A 23 11.29 -4.62 -8.42
N ASN A 24 11.26 -5.33 -7.29
CA ASN A 24 10.12 -5.35 -6.40
C ASN A 24 10.08 -4.02 -5.64
N LEU A 25 9.06 -3.20 -5.91
CA LEU A 25 8.85 -1.93 -5.23
C LEU A 25 8.33 -2.08 -3.80
N LYS A 26 8.09 -3.30 -3.28
CA LYS A 26 7.64 -3.49 -1.89
C LYS A 26 8.50 -2.66 -0.92
N GLY A 27 7.80 -1.87 -0.10
CA GLY A 27 8.39 -1.08 0.97
C GLY A 27 7.75 0.30 1.10
N VAL A 28 8.44 1.16 1.85
CA VAL A 28 8.04 2.54 2.10
C VAL A 28 9.10 3.47 1.56
N TYR A 29 8.68 4.50 0.85
CA TYR A 29 9.54 5.51 0.28
C TYR A 29 9.11 6.88 0.75
N THR A 30 10.04 7.71 1.18
CA THR A 30 9.75 9.03 1.70
C THR A 30 10.50 10.11 0.94
N THR A 31 9.91 11.29 0.90
CA THR A 31 10.61 12.50 0.48
C THR A 31 10.05 13.72 1.22
N LYS A 32 10.75 14.84 1.11
CA LYS A 32 10.32 16.12 1.69
C LYS A 32 10.33 17.20 0.63
N LYS A 33 9.36 18.11 0.71
CA LYS A 33 9.29 19.32 -0.10
C LYS A 33 8.97 20.50 0.82
N GLY A 34 9.99 21.28 1.17
CA GLY A 34 9.85 22.31 2.19
C GLY A 34 9.46 21.72 3.55
N ASP A 35 8.34 22.17 4.10
CA ASP A 35 7.77 21.71 5.38
C ASP A 35 6.84 20.50 5.25
N THR A 36 6.71 19.94 4.05
CA THR A 36 5.79 18.85 3.75
C THR A 36 6.53 17.53 3.64
N ASN A 37 6.03 16.53 4.35
CA ASN A 37 6.44 15.13 4.28
C ASN A 37 5.56 14.41 3.25
N ILE A 38 6.18 13.54 2.44
CA ILE A 38 5.46 12.69 1.49
C ILE A 38 5.90 11.25 1.73
N VAL A 39 4.93 10.36 1.95
CA VAL A 39 5.15 8.92 2.10
C VAL A 39 4.50 8.19 0.94
N TRP A 40 5.17 7.19 0.39
CA TRP A 40 4.68 6.32 -0.66
C TRP A 40 4.87 4.88 -0.25
N MET A 41 3.77 4.20 0.04
CA MET A 41 3.74 2.81 0.48
C MET A 41 3.41 1.90 -0.70
N PHE A 42 4.14 0.79 -0.82
CA PHE A 42 3.91 -0.24 -1.83
C PHE A 42 3.88 -1.62 -1.16
N ILE A 43 2.76 -2.31 -1.30
CA ILE A 43 2.61 -3.66 -0.76
C ILE A 43 1.51 -4.39 -1.52
N ASP A 44 1.71 -5.69 -1.77
CA ASP A 44 0.74 -6.56 -2.44
C ASP A 44 0.14 -5.97 -3.73
N GLY A 45 0.97 -5.33 -4.56
CA GLY A 45 0.52 -4.73 -5.83
C GLY A 45 -0.33 -3.47 -5.69
N TYR A 46 -0.45 -2.90 -4.48
CA TYR A 46 -1.18 -1.67 -4.20
C TYR A 46 -0.23 -0.57 -3.72
N SER A 47 -0.50 0.66 -4.15
CA SER A 47 0.27 1.83 -3.79
C SER A 47 -0.59 2.89 -3.12
N SER A 48 -0.02 3.62 -2.16
CA SER A 48 -0.64 4.79 -1.58
C SER A 48 0.41 5.88 -1.36
N GLN A 49 0.19 7.05 -1.95
CA GLN A 49 1.02 8.23 -1.73
C GLN A 49 0.24 9.25 -0.90
N THR A 50 0.80 9.67 0.22
CA THR A 50 0.19 10.60 1.15
C THR A 50 1.12 11.76 1.46
N THR A 51 0.56 12.97 1.41
CA THR A 51 1.23 14.24 1.66
C THR A 51 0.68 14.84 2.95
N TYR A 52 1.56 15.26 3.86
CA TYR A 52 1.18 15.84 5.15
C TYR A 52 2.29 16.74 5.71
N LYS A 53 1.94 17.66 6.60
CA LYS A 53 2.87 18.39 7.48
C LYS A 53 2.77 17.80 8.89
N ASP A 54 3.67 18.21 9.78
CA ASP A 54 3.79 17.66 11.13
C ASP A 54 2.47 17.56 11.92
N ASN A 55 1.51 18.46 11.69
CA ASN A 55 0.19 18.44 12.35
C ASN A 55 -1.00 18.48 11.39
N THR A 56 -0.78 18.35 10.08
CA THR A 56 -1.83 18.65 9.09
C THR A 56 -1.77 17.66 7.93
N TYR A 57 -2.84 16.92 7.74
CA TYR A 57 -3.05 16.16 6.51
C TYR A 57 -3.24 17.10 5.30
N ILE A 58 -2.66 16.76 4.13
CA ILE A 58 -2.83 17.55 2.89
C ILE A 58 -3.62 16.78 1.83
N SER A 59 -3.12 15.62 1.39
CA SER A 59 -3.77 14.85 0.32
C SER A 59 -3.26 13.41 0.23
N THR A 60 -4.03 12.56 -0.45
CA THR A 60 -3.68 11.18 -0.72
C THR A 60 -4.27 10.72 -2.05
N PHE A 61 -3.52 9.91 -2.78
CA PHE A 61 -4.04 9.14 -3.89
C PHE A 61 -3.37 7.77 -3.92
N GLY A 62 -4.05 6.80 -4.52
CA GLY A 62 -3.53 5.45 -4.59
C GLY A 62 -4.39 4.50 -5.37
N GLY A 63 -3.92 3.26 -5.43
CA GLY A 63 -4.53 2.19 -6.20
C GLY A 63 -3.54 1.11 -6.60
N PRO A 64 -4.03 0.08 -7.32
CA PRO A 64 -3.18 -0.97 -7.89
C PRO A 64 -2.08 -0.39 -8.76
N TYR A 65 -0.88 -0.96 -8.71
CA TYR A 65 0.25 -0.50 -9.50
C TYR A 65 0.94 -1.62 -10.28
N THR A 66 1.59 -1.22 -11.36
CA THR A 66 2.59 -2.03 -12.07
C THR A 66 3.87 -1.22 -12.23
N TYR A 67 5.02 -1.88 -12.19
CA TYR A 67 6.31 -1.26 -12.48
C TYR A 67 7.06 -2.10 -13.50
N GLN A 68 7.32 -1.55 -14.68
CA GLN A 68 8.00 -2.24 -15.78
C GLN A 68 8.78 -1.20 -16.61
N ASN A 69 9.98 -1.55 -17.05
CA ASN A 69 10.80 -0.73 -17.96
C ASN A 69 10.97 0.73 -17.49
N GLY A 70 11.16 0.97 -16.19
CA GLY A 70 11.33 2.32 -15.62
C GLY A 70 10.05 3.16 -15.58
N SER A 71 8.88 2.53 -15.74
CA SER A 71 7.57 3.18 -15.67
C SER A 71 6.73 2.55 -14.57
N LEU A 72 6.40 3.34 -13.56
CA LEU A 72 5.41 3.01 -12.52
C LEU A 72 4.05 3.52 -12.98
N ASN A 73 3.07 2.63 -13.11
CA ASN A 73 1.71 2.96 -13.49
C ASN A 73 0.76 2.65 -12.34
N VAL A 74 0.04 3.65 -11.84
CA VAL A 74 -0.93 3.52 -10.76
C VAL A 74 -2.34 3.70 -11.33
N GLN A 75 -3.20 2.70 -11.18
CA GLN A 75 -4.63 2.81 -11.48
C GLN A 75 -5.33 3.51 -10.34
N ILE A 76 -5.76 4.76 -10.53
CA ILE A 76 -6.24 5.61 -9.43
C ILE A 76 -7.62 5.14 -8.97
N GLU A 77 -7.68 4.57 -7.77
CA GLU A 77 -8.94 4.20 -7.10
C GLU A 77 -9.47 5.32 -6.21
N TYR A 78 -8.59 6.19 -5.72
CA TYR A 78 -8.94 7.39 -4.98
C TYR A 78 -7.90 8.48 -5.22
N ASN A 79 -8.38 9.72 -5.22
CA ASN A 79 -7.58 10.94 -5.17
C ASN A 79 -8.46 12.01 -4.54
N ASP A 80 -8.20 12.33 -3.27
CA ASP A 80 -9.05 13.23 -2.50
C ASP A 80 -8.88 14.71 -2.93
N ALA A 81 -7.72 15.06 -3.47
CA ALA A 81 -7.46 16.39 -4.03
C ALA A 81 -8.08 16.59 -5.41
N ASN A 82 -8.29 15.52 -6.19
CA ASN A 82 -8.92 15.60 -7.50
C ASN A 82 -9.64 14.30 -7.90
N ALA A 83 -10.93 14.22 -7.56
CA ALA A 83 -11.79 13.07 -7.85
C ALA A 83 -11.97 12.77 -9.36
N HIS A 84 -11.75 13.73 -10.26
CA HIS A 84 -11.86 13.48 -11.71
C HIS A 84 -10.80 12.51 -12.23
N THR A 85 -9.69 12.37 -11.51
CA THR A 85 -8.62 11.43 -11.86
C THR A 85 -8.95 9.98 -11.50
N VAL A 86 -9.96 9.73 -10.65
CA VAL A 86 -10.39 8.38 -10.29
C VAL A 86 -10.89 7.63 -11.51
N GLY A 87 -10.35 6.42 -11.70
CA GLY A 87 -10.54 5.56 -12.86
C GLY A 87 -9.51 5.77 -13.98
N GLN A 88 -8.56 6.70 -13.83
CA GLN A 88 -7.48 6.93 -14.78
C GLN A 88 -6.17 6.29 -14.31
N THR A 89 -5.22 6.11 -15.22
CA THR A 89 -3.85 5.70 -14.89
C THR A 89 -2.95 6.91 -14.73
N LYS A 90 -2.21 6.98 -13.62
CA LYS A 90 -1.10 7.94 -13.43
C LYS A 90 0.23 7.22 -13.63
N SER A 91 1.04 7.72 -14.55
CA SER A 91 2.35 7.15 -14.86
C SER A 91 3.48 8.02 -14.30
N PHE A 92 4.49 7.37 -13.75
CA PHE A 92 5.71 7.99 -13.24
C PHE A 92 6.90 7.33 -13.93
N ALA A 93 7.70 8.12 -14.64
CA ALA A 93 8.96 7.66 -15.17
C ALA A 93 10.01 7.75 -14.06
N LEU A 94 10.43 6.60 -13.54
CA LEU A 94 11.36 6.51 -12.42
C LEU A 94 12.28 5.30 -12.54
N THR A 95 13.45 5.39 -11.93
CA THR A 95 14.34 4.26 -11.70
C THR A 95 14.26 3.83 -10.25
N ALA A 96 14.37 2.53 -10.00
CA ALA A 96 14.36 1.94 -8.68
C ALA A 96 15.70 1.24 -8.42
N ASN A 97 16.31 1.50 -7.28
CA ASN A 97 17.53 0.84 -6.82
C ASN A 97 17.39 0.44 -5.34
N ALA A 98 18.48 -0.05 -4.73
CA ALA A 98 18.46 -0.47 -3.33
C ALA A 98 18.15 0.68 -2.35
N ASP A 99 18.57 1.89 -2.70
CA ASP A 99 18.51 3.07 -1.82
C ASP A 99 17.22 3.87 -1.97
N GLY A 100 16.47 3.68 -3.05
CA GLY A 100 15.31 4.53 -3.32
C GLY A 100 14.72 4.47 -4.73
N LEU A 101 13.95 5.51 -5.02
CA LEU A 101 13.39 5.81 -6.35
C LEU A 101 13.92 7.17 -6.81
N LEU A 102 14.22 7.29 -8.09
CA LEU A 102 14.56 8.57 -8.72
C LEU A 102 13.66 8.79 -9.93
N GLU A 103 12.77 9.77 -9.84
CA GLU A 103 11.95 10.19 -10.96
C GLU A 103 12.78 10.94 -12.01
N GLN A 104 12.40 10.85 -13.28
CA GLN A 104 13.01 11.64 -14.36
C GLN A 104 12.83 13.16 -14.16
N SER A 105 11.84 13.57 -13.36
CA SER A 105 11.63 14.95 -12.93
C SER A 105 12.76 15.47 -12.00
N GLY A 106 13.62 14.59 -11.50
CA GLY A 106 14.64 14.88 -10.49
C GLY A 106 14.17 14.66 -9.05
N GLN A 107 12.90 14.31 -8.84
CA GLN A 107 12.39 13.98 -7.50
C GLN A 107 12.99 12.65 -7.01
N ALA A 108 13.75 12.73 -5.92
CA ALA A 108 14.32 11.57 -5.25
C ALA A 108 13.45 11.14 -4.07
N TRP A 109 13.34 9.82 -3.91
CA TRP A 109 12.63 9.16 -2.83
C TRP A 109 13.59 8.23 -2.10
N LYS A 110 13.71 8.42 -0.79
CA LYS A 110 14.51 7.55 0.08
C LYS A 110 13.71 6.29 0.39
N LYS A 111 14.28 5.10 0.21
CA LYS A 111 13.70 3.86 0.74
C LYS A 111 13.92 3.80 2.25
N GLU A 112 12.85 3.59 3.01
CA GLU A 112 12.96 3.42 4.46
C GLU A 112 13.47 2.03 4.82
N THR A 113 14.11 1.93 5.99
CA THR A 113 14.60 0.65 6.50
C THR A 113 13.44 -0.31 6.70
N ALA A 114 13.57 -1.50 6.13
CA ALA A 114 12.56 -2.55 6.28
C ALA A 114 12.36 -2.93 7.75
N LYS A 115 11.10 -3.07 8.16
CA LYS A 115 10.67 -3.50 9.50
C LYS A 115 9.51 -4.47 9.35
N THR A 116 9.79 -5.58 8.69
CA THR A 116 8.79 -6.60 8.35
C THR A 116 8.13 -7.16 9.60
N GLN A 117 6.81 -7.24 9.59
CA GLN A 117 5.98 -7.74 10.68
C GLN A 117 4.88 -8.67 10.13
N ASP A 118 4.28 -9.48 11.00
CA ASP A 118 3.29 -10.49 10.60
C ASP A 118 2.03 -9.89 9.93
N LEU A 119 1.71 -8.63 10.25
CA LEU A 119 0.58 -7.91 9.66
C LEU A 119 0.92 -7.21 8.34
N ASP A 120 2.17 -7.22 7.86
CA ASP A 120 2.51 -6.63 6.57
C ASP A 120 1.59 -7.16 5.46
N GLY A 121 1.01 -6.27 4.69
CA GLY A 121 0.23 -6.50 3.48
C GLY A 121 -1.00 -5.60 3.33
N LEU A 122 -1.80 -5.92 2.31
CA LEU A 122 -3.05 -5.24 2.01
C LEU A 122 -4.24 -5.99 2.61
N TRP A 123 -4.96 -5.31 3.48
CA TRP A 123 -6.12 -5.83 4.18
C TRP A 123 -7.39 -5.07 3.80
N ARG A 124 -8.53 -5.77 3.79
CA ARG A 124 -9.87 -5.21 3.63
C ARG A 124 -10.75 -5.62 4.78
N ILE A 125 -11.55 -4.71 5.30
CA ILE A 125 -12.49 -5.03 6.36
C ILE A 125 -13.62 -5.91 5.80
N THR A 126 -13.83 -7.07 6.42
CA THR A 126 -14.80 -8.09 6.00
C THR A 126 -15.87 -8.38 7.05
N GLY A 127 -15.61 -8.04 8.30
CA GLY A 127 -16.60 -8.16 9.37
C GLY A 127 -16.43 -7.09 10.43
N ARG A 128 -17.49 -6.84 11.20
CA ARG A 128 -17.46 -5.98 12.37
C ARG A 128 -18.52 -6.38 13.37
N LYS A 129 -18.34 -6.02 14.63
CA LYS A 129 -19.39 -6.17 15.64
C LYS A 129 -20.43 -5.05 15.52
N GLN A 130 -21.71 -5.39 15.58
CA GLN A 130 -22.83 -4.45 15.73
C GLN A 130 -23.67 -4.89 16.93
N GLY A 131 -23.70 -4.08 17.98
CA GLY A 131 -24.25 -4.53 19.26
C GLY A 131 -23.45 -5.71 19.80
N ASN A 132 -24.11 -6.86 19.96
CA ASN A 132 -23.46 -8.10 20.38
C ASN A 132 -23.10 -9.06 19.24
N ASP A 133 -23.60 -8.78 18.02
CA ASP A 133 -23.49 -9.71 16.90
C ASP A 133 -22.29 -9.37 16.02
N LEU A 134 -21.61 -10.42 15.55
CA LEU A 134 -20.59 -10.29 14.51
C LEU A 134 -21.28 -10.31 13.14
N VAL A 135 -21.15 -9.22 12.40
CA VAL A 135 -21.84 -9.04 11.11
C VAL A 135 -20.81 -8.98 10.00
N GLN A 136 -21.07 -9.73 8.93
CA GLN A 136 -20.27 -9.66 7.71
C GLN A 136 -20.56 -8.35 6.97
N ILE A 137 -19.50 -7.73 6.46
CA ILE A 137 -19.58 -6.57 5.60
C ILE A 137 -19.61 -7.08 4.17
N HIS A 138 -20.67 -6.74 3.44
CA HIS A 138 -20.80 -7.15 2.05
C HIS A 138 -19.70 -6.52 1.19
N GLN A 139 -19.14 -7.31 0.28
CA GLN A 139 -18.02 -6.91 -0.57
C GLN A 139 -18.45 -6.58 -2.01
N SER A 140 -19.76 -6.56 -2.33
CA SER A 140 -20.18 -6.12 -3.66
C SER A 140 -20.01 -4.62 -3.86
N GLY A 141 -19.93 -4.27 -5.14
CA GLY A 141 -19.74 -2.89 -5.56
C GLY A 141 -18.30 -2.45 -5.35
N THR A 142 -18.10 -1.15 -5.47
CA THR A 142 -16.78 -0.52 -5.49
C THR A 142 -16.35 -0.03 -4.11
N ARG A 143 -17.30 0.24 -3.20
CA ARG A 143 -17.00 0.71 -1.86
C ARG A 143 -16.14 -0.30 -1.08
N LYS A 144 -15.02 0.18 -0.55
CA LYS A 144 -14.12 -0.61 0.30
C LYS A 144 -13.43 0.23 1.36
N THR A 145 -13.14 -0.41 2.49
CA THR A 145 -12.22 0.11 3.49
C THR A 145 -11.05 -0.83 3.56
N ILE A 146 -9.88 -0.33 3.22
CA ILE A 146 -8.64 -1.10 3.15
C ILE A 146 -7.62 -0.54 4.14
N LYS A 147 -6.66 -1.36 4.54
CA LYS A 147 -5.50 -0.98 5.35
C LYS A 147 -4.24 -1.57 4.71
N LEU A 148 -3.30 -0.69 4.37
CA LEU A 148 -1.95 -1.07 3.97
C LEU A 148 -1.08 -1.09 5.22
N LEU A 149 -0.33 -2.16 5.42
CA LEU A 149 0.71 -2.26 6.43
C LEU A 149 2.00 -2.74 5.74
N VAL A 150 3.10 -2.02 5.91
CA VAL A 150 4.39 -2.43 5.36
C VAL A 150 5.52 -1.76 6.12
N ASP A 151 6.52 -2.55 6.53
CA ASP A 151 7.76 -2.03 7.13
C ASP A 151 7.53 -1.06 8.30
N GLY A 152 6.52 -1.34 9.13
CA GLY A 152 6.17 -0.51 10.28
C GLY A 152 5.44 0.79 9.94
N TYR A 153 4.96 0.96 8.71
CA TYR A 153 4.03 2.01 8.31
C TYR A 153 2.66 1.44 8.04
N PHE A 154 1.62 2.16 8.46
CA PHE A 154 0.24 1.81 8.14
C PHE A 154 -0.49 3.00 7.52
N GLN A 155 -1.48 2.69 6.72
CA GLN A 155 -2.51 3.62 6.30
C GLN A 155 -3.82 2.86 6.13
N TRP A 156 -4.92 3.36 6.69
CA TRP A 156 -6.26 2.90 6.36
C TRP A 156 -6.99 3.94 5.54
N MET A 157 -7.90 3.52 4.66
CA MET A 157 -8.68 4.42 3.81
C MET A 157 -10.06 3.84 3.55
N ALA A 158 -11.08 4.70 3.56
CA ALA A 158 -12.44 4.37 3.19
C ALA A 158 -12.80 5.08 1.88
N ILE A 159 -13.04 4.29 0.83
CA ILE A 159 -13.15 4.77 -0.55
C ILE A 159 -14.34 4.12 -1.27
N ASP A 160 -14.80 4.76 -2.32
CA ASP A 160 -15.68 4.16 -3.31
C ASP A 160 -15.22 4.62 -4.70
N PRO A 161 -14.40 3.82 -5.41
CA PRO A 161 -13.88 4.16 -6.73
C PRO A 161 -14.97 4.35 -7.79
N GLY A 162 -16.06 3.59 -7.72
CA GLY A 162 -17.17 3.65 -8.68
C GLY A 162 -17.97 4.94 -8.53
N ALA A 163 -18.24 5.35 -7.29
CA ALA A 163 -18.86 6.64 -7.00
C ALA A 163 -17.85 7.81 -6.97
N LYS A 164 -16.55 7.54 -7.14
CA LYS A 164 -15.44 8.48 -7.02
C LYS A 164 -15.44 9.25 -5.69
N THR A 165 -15.83 8.58 -4.59
CA THR A 165 -15.90 9.20 -3.27
C THR A 165 -14.75 8.74 -2.37
N PHE A 166 -14.26 9.68 -1.57
CA PHE A 166 -13.27 9.46 -0.54
C PHE A 166 -13.85 9.86 0.81
N SER A 167 -13.94 8.92 1.74
CA SER A 167 -14.52 9.15 3.05
C SER A 167 -13.48 9.60 4.07
N GLY A 168 -12.24 9.12 3.99
CA GLY A 168 -11.17 9.53 4.90
C GLY A 168 -10.04 8.51 4.96
N THR A 169 -8.92 8.95 5.54
CA THR A 169 -7.73 8.13 5.80
C THR A 169 -7.06 8.54 7.09
N GLY A 170 -6.38 7.61 7.74
CA GLY A 170 -5.39 7.86 8.77
C GLY A 170 -4.20 6.95 8.58
N GLY A 171 -3.03 7.39 9.02
CA GLY A 171 -1.81 6.61 8.86
C GLY A 171 -0.64 7.16 9.64
N GLY A 172 0.44 6.39 9.62
CA GLY A 172 1.63 6.66 10.40
C GLY A 172 2.43 5.38 10.62
N HIS A 173 2.91 5.18 11.84
CA HIS A 173 3.70 4.00 12.20
C HIS A 173 2.86 2.96 12.94
N TYR A 174 3.20 1.68 12.77
CA TYR A 174 2.62 0.62 13.58
C TYR A 174 3.66 -0.38 14.08
N THR A 175 3.27 -1.05 15.17
CA THR A 175 3.92 -2.25 15.67
C THR A 175 2.89 -3.35 15.92
N PHE A 176 3.27 -4.60 15.69
CA PHE A 176 2.51 -5.77 16.05
C PHE A 176 3.42 -6.74 16.81
N THR A 177 3.20 -6.85 18.12
CA THR A 177 4.05 -7.66 19.02
C THR A 177 3.19 -8.19 20.15
N ASP A 178 3.36 -9.46 20.52
CA ASP A 178 2.65 -10.12 21.62
C ASP A 178 1.12 -9.94 21.58
N GLY A 179 0.54 -10.01 20.38
CA GLY A 179 -0.90 -9.84 20.16
C GLY A 179 -1.41 -8.41 20.32
N LYS A 180 -0.53 -7.42 20.40
CA LYS A 180 -0.87 -6.00 20.45
C LYS A 180 -0.52 -5.31 19.15
N TYR A 181 -1.53 -4.69 18.53
CA TYR A 181 -1.35 -3.79 17.39
C TYR A 181 -1.40 -2.35 17.88
N SER A 182 -0.32 -1.59 17.71
CA SER A 182 -0.25 -0.20 18.13
C SER A 182 -0.02 0.71 16.93
N GLU A 183 -0.72 1.84 16.90
CA GLU A 183 -0.65 2.86 15.86
C GLU A 183 -0.13 4.17 16.44
N HIS A 184 0.87 4.79 15.81
CA HIS A 184 1.28 6.16 16.04
C HIS A 184 0.85 7.02 14.85
N ILE A 185 -0.05 7.98 15.09
CA ILE A 185 -0.70 8.75 14.03
C ILE A 185 0.20 9.88 13.52
N LEU A 186 0.59 9.83 12.26
CA LEU A 186 1.32 10.92 11.59
C LEU A 186 0.39 11.85 10.80
N PHE A 187 -0.73 11.32 10.31
CA PHE A 187 -1.72 12.10 9.59
C PHE A 187 -3.12 11.52 9.76
N PHE A 188 -4.14 12.39 9.79
CA PHE A 188 -5.53 11.96 9.85
C PHE A 188 -6.44 12.96 9.13
N SER A 189 -7.10 12.54 8.05
CA SER A 189 -7.79 13.46 7.14
C SER A 189 -9.08 14.07 7.71
N ARG A 190 -9.62 13.49 8.78
CA ARG A 190 -10.89 13.92 9.38
C ARG A 190 -10.71 14.78 10.64
N ASP A 191 -9.57 14.68 11.31
CA ASP A 191 -9.33 15.34 12.58
C ASP A 191 -7.82 15.46 12.86
N ASN A 192 -7.25 16.63 12.55
CA ASN A 192 -5.83 16.91 12.77
C ASN A 192 -5.44 16.89 14.26
N LEU A 193 -6.40 17.02 15.20
CA LEU A 193 -6.11 16.96 16.65
C LEU A 193 -5.66 15.57 17.11
N ARG A 194 -5.76 14.55 16.24
CA ARG A 194 -5.30 13.18 16.53
C ARG A 194 -3.87 12.90 16.11
N VAL A 195 -3.21 13.82 15.41
CA VAL A 195 -1.80 13.65 15.05
C VAL A 195 -0.94 13.59 16.32
N GLY A 196 0.01 12.66 16.35
CA GLY A 196 0.85 12.35 17.51
C GLY A 196 0.21 11.41 18.54
N ALA A 197 -1.08 11.08 18.41
CA ALA A 197 -1.72 10.11 19.31
C ALA A 197 -1.15 8.69 19.11
N ASN A 198 -1.12 7.93 20.20
CA ASN A 198 -0.84 6.50 20.18
C ASN A 198 -2.13 5.74 20.51
N LEU A 199 -2.51 4.82 19.64
CA LEU A 199 -3.64 3.92 19.83
C LEU A 199 -3.11 2.51 20.00
N SER A 200 -3.75 1.72 20.87
CA SER A 200 -3.36 0.33 21.11
C SER A 200 -4.60 -0.55 21.06
N PHE A 201 -4.46 -1.68 20.37
CA PHE A 201 -5.51 -2.62 20.06
C PHE A 201 -5.03 -4.04 20.34
N ASP A 202 -5.96 -4.90 20.69
CA ASP A 202 -5.78 -6.34 20.62
C ASP A 202 -5.82 -6.78 19.15
N GLY A 203 -4.90 -7.65 18.78
CA GLY A 203 -4.76 -8.17 17.42
C GLY A 203 -4.42 -9.67 17.43
N ALA A 204 -5.15 -10.46 16.64
CA ALA A 204 -4.84 -11.87 16.43
C ALA A 204 -5.14 -12.29 14.99
N VAL A 205 -4.21 -12.99 14.34
CA VAL A 205 -4.46 -13.63 13.04
C VAL A 205 -4.98 -15.04 13.29
N LYS A 206 -6.21 -15.33 12.86
CA LYS A 206 -6.87 -16.63 12.99
C LYS A 206 -7.38 -17.04 11.62
N ASP A 207 -7.00 -18.23 11.15
CA ASP A 207 -7.41 -18.77 9.85
C ASP A 207 -7.17 -17.80 8.67
N GLY A 208 -6.10 -16.99 8.76
CA GLY A 208 -5.75 -15.98 7.76
C GLY A 208 -6.60 -14.70 7.79
N ALA A 209 -7.51 -14.54 8.76
CA ALA A 209 -8.22 -13.30 9.06
C ALA A 209 -7.63 -12.63 10.29
N TRP A 210 -7.42 -11.32 10.22
CA TRP A 210 -6.96 -10.52 11.35
C TRP A 210 -8.16 -9.99 12.14
N HIS A 211 -8.24 -10.42 13.39
CA HIS A 211 -9.17 -9.90 14.38
C HIS A 211 -8.53 -8.70 15.08
N HIS A 212 -9.16 -7.55 14.98
CA HIS A 212 -8.70 -6.26 15.50
C HIS A 212 -9.75 -5.68 16.44
N SER A 213 -9.40 -5.46 17.71
CA SER A 213 -10.34 -4.94 18.69
C SER A 213 -9.69 -4.01 19.71
N GLY A 214 -10.48 -3.10 20.28
CA GLY A 214 -9.99 -2.13 21.25
C GLY A 214 -10.89 -0.91 21.30
N LEU A 215 -10.30 0.26 21.57
CA LEU A 215 -11.02 1.53 21.53
C LEU A 215 -10.60 2.33 20.31
N SER A 216 -11.56 2.85 19.57
CA SER A 216 -11.30 3.83 18.51
C SER A 216 -10.68 5.11 19.08
N SER A 217 -10.20 6.00 18.21
CA SER A 217 -9.69 7.31 18.63
C SER A 217 -10.73 8.16 19.38
N LYS A 218 -12.03 7.88 19.21
CA LYS A 218 -13.12 8.53 19.93
C LYS A 218 -13.46 7.89 21.28
N GLY A 219 -12.82 6.77 21.62
CA GLY A 219 -13.10 6.00 22.84
C GLY A 219 -14.18 4.94 22.68
N ASP A 220 -14.81 4.83 21.50
CA ASP A 220 -15.83 3.81 21.25
C ASP A 220 -15.20 2.43 21.04
N PRO A 221 -15.76 1.36 21.64
CA PRO A 221 -15.25 0.01 21.43
C PRO A 221 -15.43 -0.43 19.98
N ILE A 222 -14.39 -1.07 19.43
CA ILE A 222 -14.39 -1.66 18.10
C ILE A 222 -14.03 -3.13 18.16
N TYR A 223 -14.62 -3.88 17.22
CA TYR A 223 -14.20 -5.22 16.87
C TYR A 223 -14.41 -5.39 15.38
N GLU A 224 -13.32 -5.60 14.67
CA GLU A 224 -13.25 -5.65 13.22
C GLU A 224 -12.52 -6.92 12.79
N ILE A 225 -12.96 -7.47 11.66
CA ILE A 225 -12.31 -8.59 11.00
C ILE A 225 -11.80 -8.08 9.67
N TRP A 226 -10.51 -8.33 9.44
CA TRP A 226 -9.79 -7.93 8.24
C TRP A 226 -9.31 -9.18 7.50
N SER A 227 -9.51 -9.22 6.19
CA SER A 227 -9.03 -10.29 5.32
C SER A 227 -8.06 -9.71 4.29
N ARG A 228 -7.17 -10.53 3.75
CA ARG A 228 -6.30 -10.11 2.63
C ARG A 228 -7.17 -9.71 1.43
N ASP A 229 -6.93 -8.54 0.85
CA ASP A 229 -7.76 -8.00 -0.25
C ASP A 229 -7.60 -8.79 -1.56
N ASN A 230 -6.41 -9.40 -1.77
CA ASN A 230 -6.05 -10.06 -3.03
C ASN A 230 -6.16 -11.60 -3.00
N LYS A 231 -7.05 -12.17 -2.17
CA LYS A 231 -7.35 -13.61 -2.21
C LYS A 231 -8.51 -13.90 -3.16
#